data_AF-A0A265QAE9-F1
#
_entry.id   AF-A0A265QAE9-F1
#
_cell.length_a   1.000
_cell.length_b   1.000
_cell.length_c   1.000
_cell.angle_alpha   90.00
_cell.angle_beta   90.00
_cell.angle_gamma   90.00
#
_symmetry.space_group_name_H-M   'P 1'
#
loop_
_entity.id
_entity.type
_entity.pdbx_description
1 polymer ?
#
loop_
_entity_poly.entity_id
_entity_poly.type
_entity_poly.pdbx_seq_one_letter_code
_entity_poly.pdbx_strand_id
1 'polypeptide(L)'
;MFSKWKRLYMLAEERLESQGEYIRENNKDKKAYDNIMDNLNFILNQHGEHNINIYFSNNELYYIAETWRPSIGENNYTIELCTYRLEEIPIRTSPIAELSASLELNDCNKEKIAYIESIDTFREKRKGHGSQILKRFIYIVKNTSVNTIEGELFNSTPIGVENLKKFYINNGFNVHGGKFSMVIRELKPNYNKD
;
A
#
# COMPACT_ATOMS: atom_id res chain seq x y z
N MET A 1 -2.34 -24.19 -6.51
CA MET A 1 -2.45 -23.24 -5.38
C MET A 1 -1.09 -22.88 -4.75
N PHE A 2 -0.17 -23.85 -4.58
CA PHE A 2 1.20 -23.64 -4.04
C PHE A 2 2.12 -22.70 -4.85
N SER A 3 1.91 -22.52 -6.16
CA SER A 3 2.78 -21.68 -7.00
C SER A 3 2.65 -20.18 -6.75
N LYS A 4 1.47 -19.71 -6.34
CA LYS A 4 1.21 -18.27 -6.09
C LYS A 4 1.93 -17.78 -4.83
N TRP A 5 1.88 -18.57 -3.76
CA TRP A 5 2.57 -18.29 -2.50
C TRP A 5 4.09 -18.37 -2.64
N LYS A 6 4.61 -19.36 -3.36
CA LYS A 6 6.04 -19.48 -3.66
C LYS A 6 6.57 -18.27 -4.44
N ARG A 7 5.78 -17.73 -5.38
CA ARG A 7 6.13 -16.49 -6.11
C ARG A 7 6.11 -15.26 -5.21
N LEU A 8 5.12 -15.13 -4.34
CA LEU A 8 5.06 -14.02 -3.37
C LEU A 8 6.22 -14.08 -2.37
N TYR A 9 6.62 -15.29 -1.95
CA TYR A 9 7.76 -15.52 -1.07
C TYR A 9 9.08 -15.10 -1.73
N MET A 10 9.38 -15.59 -2.94
CA MET A 10 10.59 -15.20 -3.68
C MET A 10 10.67 -13.69 -3.93
N LEU A 11 9.55 -13.07 -4.32
CA LEU A 11 9.46 -11.61 -4.52
C LEU A 11 9.69 -10.82 -3.22
N ALA A 12 9.46 -11.45 -2.08
CA ALA A 12 9.63 -10.80 -0.80
C ALA A 12 11.07 -10.96 -0.28
N GLU A 13 11.73 -12.10 -0.50
CA GLU A 13 13.18 -12.26 -0.24
C GLU A 13 14.02 -11.29 -1.07
N GLU A 14 13.80 -11.23 -2.39
CA GLU A 14 14.49 -10.27 -3.27
C GLU A 14 14.27 -8.82 -2.83
N ARG A 15 13.07 -8.54 -2.30
CA ARG A 15 12.72 -7.21 -1.78
C ARG A 15 13.50 -6.88 -0.51
N LEU A 16 13.64 -7.82 0.42
CA LEU A 16 14.38 -7.59 1.67
C LEU A 16 15.85 -7.27 1.40
N GLU A 17 16.49 -8.03 0.51
CA GLU A 17 17.89 -7.78 0.14
C GLU A 17 18.04 -6.38 -0.47
N SER A 18 17.17 -6.02 -1.41
CA SER A 18 17.19 -4.68 -2.04
C SER A 18 16.93 -3.55 -1.02
N GLN A 19 16.09 -3.78 -0.02
CA GLN A 19 15.80 -2.81 1.04
C GLN A 19 16.98 -2.65 2.01
N GLY A 20 17.66 -3.73 2.36
CA GLY A 20 18.86 -3.69 3.21
C GLY A 20 20.05 -3.01 2.51
N GLU A 21 20.25 -3.26 1.21
CA GLU A 21 21.21 -2.52 0.39
C GLU A 21 20.88 -1.03 0.34
N TYR A 22 19.61 -0.70 0.09
CA TYR A 22 19.14 0.67 0.06
C TYR A 22 19.46 1.44 1.36
N ILE A 23 19.23 0.83 2.53
CA ILE A 23 19.52 1.48 3.82
C ILE A 23 21.04 1.71 3.99
N ARG A 24 21.87 0.74 3.62
CA ARG A 24 23.34 0.83 3.69
C ARG A 24 23.88 1.97 2.82
N GLU A 25 23.34 2.14 1.62
CA GLU A 25 23.76 3.22 0.71
C GLU A 25 23.39 4.62 1.22
N ASN A 26 22.26 4.73 1.93
CA ASN A 26 21.70 6.02 2.36
C ASN A 26 22.14 6.47 3.76
N ASN A 27 22.69 5.58 4.60
CA ASN A 27 23.16 5.91 5.95
C ASN A 27 24.67 5.73 6.10
N LYS A 28 25.38 6.85 6.23
CA LYS A 28 26.86 6.87 6.39
C LYS A 28 27.33 6.85 7.84
N ASP A 29 26.45 7.20 8.79
CA ASP A 29 26.76 7.13 10.22
C ASP A 29 26.44 5.73 10.76
N LYS A 30 27.46 5.07 11.34
CA LYS A 30 27.34 3.70 11.82
C LYS A 30 26.30 3.56 12.94
N LYS A 31 26.23 4.52 13.85
CA LYS A 31 25.32 4.45 15.01
C LYS A 31 23.86 4.65 14.58
N ALA A 32 23.62 5.58 13.66
CA ALA A 32 22.30 5.75 13.04
C ALA A 32 21.89 4.50 12.24
N TYR A 33 22.83 3.92 11.48
CA TYR A 33 22.60 2.66 10.77
C TYR A 33 22.23 1.51 11.72
N ASP A 34 23.01 1.31 12.79
CA ASP A 34 22.75 0.24 13.76
C ASP A 34 21.36 0.40 14.41
N ASN A 35 20.99 1.61 14.82
CA ASN A 35 19.64 1.90 15.35
C ASN A 35 18.52 1.62 14.32
N ILE A 36 18.72 2.01 13.07
CA ILE A 36 17.75 1.77 11.99
C ILE A 36 17.58 0.27 11.75
N MET A 37 18.67 -0.49 11.78
CA MET A 37 18.64 -1.94 11.61
C MET A 37 17.99 -2.65 12.79
N ASP A 38 18.23 -2.20 14.03
CA ASP A 38 17.57 -2.74 15.22
C ASP A 38 16.05 -2.51 15.18
N ASN A 39 15.63 -1.29 14.81
CA ASN A 39 14.22 -0.98 14.61
C ASN A 39 13.62 -1.83 13.50
N LEU A 40 14.29 -1.94 12.35
CA LEU A 40 13.84 -2.76 11.23
C LEU A 40 13.64 -4.22 11.68
N ASN A 41 14.63 -4.81 12.33
CA ASN A 41 14.56 -6.19 12.84
C ASN A 41 13.37 -6.36 13.81
N PHE A 42 13.14 -5.40 14.70
CA PHE A 42 11.97 -5.42 15.57
C PHE A 42 10.66 -5.40 14.77
N ILE A 43 10.53 -4.51 13.77
CA ILE A 43 9.29 -4.37 12.98
C ILE A 43 9.07 -5.63 12.13
N LEU A 44 10.11 -6.19 11.52
CA LEU A 44 10.06 -7.44 10.76
C LEU A 44 9.56 -8.59 11.62
N ASN A 45 10.01 -8.68 12.88
CA ASN A 45 9.53 -9.67 13.84
C ASN A 45 8.04 -9.49 14.21
N GLN A 46 7.52 -8.26 14.23
CA GLN A 46 6.13 -7.98 14.61
C GLN A 46 5.14 -8.14 13.45
N HIS A 47 5.48 -7.65 12.26
CA HIS A 47 4.57 -7.59 11.11
C HIS A 47 4.79 -8.71 10.08
N GLY A 48 5.91 -9.43 10.18
CA GLY A 48 6.36 -10.36 9.17
C GLY A 48 7.06 -9.64 8.01
N GLU A 49 8.14 -10.25 7.51
CA GLU A 49 9.07 -9.60 6.58
C GLU A 49 8.43 -9.15 5.26
N HIS A 50 7.42 -9.87 4.79
CA HIS A 50 6.79 -9.62 3.50
C HIS A 50 5.80 -8.45 3.50
N ASN A 51 5.49 -7.94 4.70
CA ASN A 51 4.48 -6.92 4.93
C ASN A 51 5.08 -5.53 5.10
N ILE A 52 6.36 -5.33 4.76
CA ILE A 52 7.03 -4.04 4.91
C ILE A 52 7.53 -3.52 3.55
N ASN A 53 7.27 -2.23 3.30
CA ASN A 53 7.86 -1.50 2.17
C ASN A 53 8.61 -0.26 2.66
N ILE A 54 9.92 -0.22 2.43
CA ILE A 54 10.78 0.90 2.82
C ILE A 54 10.95 1.88 1.67
N TYR A 55 10.93 3.18 1.98
CA TYR A 55 11.24 4.23 1.03
C TYR A 55 11.90 5.42 1.73
N PHE A 56 12.54 6.27 0.93
CA PHE A 56 13.19 7.49 1.41
C PHE A 56 12.46 8.72 0.91
N SER A 57 12.36 9.72 1.78
CA SER A 57 11.78 11.00 1.45
C SER A 57 12.42 12.06 2.32
N ASN A 58 12.81 13.19 1.73
CA ASN A 58 13.38 14.33 2.47
C ASN A 58 14.53 13.94 3.43
N ASN A 59 15.44 13.08 2.96
CA ASN A 59 16.59 12.58 3.72
C ASN A 59 16.26 11.69 4.93
N GLU A 60 15.03 11.17 5.03
CA GLU A 60 14.60 10.30 6.12
C GLU A 60 14.04 8.98 5.57
N LEU A 61 14.24 7.91 6.33
CA LEU A 61 13.71 6.58 6.01
C LEU A 61 12.33 6.38 6.63
N TYR A 62 11.44 5.83 5.82
CA TYR A 62 10.07 5.51 6.17
C TYR A 62 9.77 4.07 5.77
N TYR A 63 8.78 3.48 6.44
CA TYR A 63 8.26 2.19 6.05
C TYR A 63 6.73 2.20 6.03
N ILE A 64 6.16 1.37 5.17
CA ILE A 64 4.73 1.07 5.10
C ILE A 64 4.57 -0.35 5.63
N ALA A 65 3.82 -0.51 6.71
CA ALA A 65 3.39 -1.81 7.22
C ALA A 65 2.06 -2.21 6.58
N GLU A 66 1.96 -3.46 6.16
CA GLU A 66 0.79 -4.09 5.53
C GLU A 66 0.13 -5.05 6.51
N THR A 67 -1.16 -4.85 6.78
CA THR A 67 -1.96 -5.80 7.57
C THR A 67 -3.09 -6.35 6.71
N TRP A 68 -3.18 -7.66 6.61
CA TRP A 68 -4.23 -8.36 5.86
C TRP A 68 -5.16 -9.07 6.83
N ARG A 69 -6.46 -8.76 6.76
CA ARG A 69 -7.49 -9.41 7.57
C ARG A 69 -8.48 -10.10 6.65
N PRO A 70 -8.66 -11.43 6.74
CA PRO A 70 -9.74 -12.09 6.02
C PRO A 70 -11.08 -11.61 6.60
N SER A 71 -12.02 -11.26 5.73
CA SER A 71 -13.41 -11.00 6.13
C SER A 71 -14.13 -12.34 6.42
N ILE A 72 -15.21 -12.29 7.19
CA ILE A 72 -15.94 -13.47 7.71
C ILE A 72 -16.63 -14.31 6.60
N GLY A 73 -16.51 -13.92 5.32
CA GLY A 73 -16.69 -14.82 4.17
C GLY A 73 -15.35 -15.01 3.48
N GLU A 74 -14.87 -16.26 3.38
CA GLU A 74 -13.50 -16.74 3.08
C GLU A 74 -12.80 -16.23 1.80
N ASN A 75 -13.25 -15.15 1.19
CA ASN A 75 -12.91 -14.71 -0.16
C ASN A 75 -12.66 -13.19 -0.31
N ASN A 76 -12.93 -12.42 0.75
CA ASN A 76 -12.68 -10.97 0.80
C ASN A 76 -11.61 -10.66 1.85
N TYR A 77 -10.76 -9.69 1.56
CA TYR A 77 -9.72 -9.24 2.47
C TYR A 77 -9.84 -7.76 2.74
N THR A 78 -9.68 -7.35 3.98
CA THR A 78 -9.35 -5.96 4.31
C THR A 78 -7.83 -5.83 4.34
N ILE A 79 -7.32 -4.82 3.65
CA ILE A 79 -5.92 -4.40 3.73
C ILE A 79 -5.87 -3.06 4.43
N GLU A 80 -5.07 -3.01 5.49
CA GLU A 80 -4.67 -1.76 6.14
C GLU A 80 -3.19 -1.52 5.82
N LEU A 81 -2.88 -0.32 5.32
CA LEU A 81 -1.51 0.15 5.14
C LEU A 81 -1.25 1.30 6.10
N CYS A 82 -0.12 1.26 6.80
CA CYS A 82 0.27 2.32 7.73
C CYS A 82 1.71 2.74 7.50
N THR A 83 1.94 4.05 7.33
CA THR A 83 3.27 4.64 7.12
C THR A 83 3.86 5.13 8.44
N TYR A 84 5.12 4.82 8.72
CA TYR A 84 5.86 5.28 9.88
C TYR A 84 7.28 5.71 9.50
N ARG A 85 7.94 6.45 10.38
CA ARG A 85 9.38 6.74 10.27
C ARG A 85 10.16 5.56 10.84
N LEU A 86 11.18 5.10 10.13
CA LEU A 86 11.93 3.90 10.50
C LEU A 86 12.81 4.11 11.76
N GLU A 87 13.22 5.34 12.03
CA GLU A 87 13.99 5.71 13.21
C GLU A 87 13.14 5.83 14.49
N GLU A 88 11.81 5.88 14.37
CA GLU A 88 10.91 6.00 15.52
C GLU A 88 10.60 4.60 16.11
N ILE A 89 10.54 4.51 17.45
CA ILE A 89 10.24 3.25 18.15
C ILE A 89 8.78 2.84 17.91
N PRO A 90 8.49 1.63 17.39
CA PRO A 90 7.15 1.28 16.86
C PRO A 90 6.00 1.25 17.89
N ILE A 91 6.30 1.12 19.18
CA ILE A 91 5.29 0.87 20.24
C ILE A 91 4.49 2.13 20.61
N ARG A 92 4.87 3.33 20.12
CA ARG A 92 4.30 4.61 20.62
C ARG A 92 3.91 5.63 19.56
N THR A 93 3.97 5.28 18.28
CA THR A 93 3.81 6.27 17.21
C THR A 93 2.54 6.05 16.42
N SER A 94 1.68 7.06 16.36
CA SER A 94 0.61 7.13 15.37
C SER A 94 1.22 7.17 13.96
N PRO A 95 0.62 6.46 13.00
CA PRO A 95 1.11 6.50 11.63
C PRO A 95 0.99 7.89 11.02
N ILE A 96 1.90 8.14 10.10
CA ILE A 96 2.00 9.35 9.31
C ILE A 96 0.90 9.39 8.24
N ALA A 97 0.60 8.23 7.67
CA ALA A 97 -0.45 8.02 6.70
C ALA A 97 -1.06 6.64 6.90
N GLU A 98 -2.37 6.53 6.70
CA GLU A 98 -3.13 5.29 6.80
C GLU A 98 -3.99 5.13 5.55
N LEU A 99 -4.17 3.90 5.10
CA LEU A 99 -5.09 3.53 4.03
C LEU A 99 -5.83 2.25 4.43
N SER A 100 -7.16 2.28 4.36
CA SER A 100 -8.02 1.09 4.48
C SER A 100 -8.64 0.77 3.12
N ALA A 101 -8.61 -0.49 2.74
CA ALA A 101 -9.25 -0.97 1.53
C ALA A 101 -9.77 -2.40 1.67
N SER A 102 -10.83 -2.72 0.93
CA SER A 102 -11.33 -4.08 0.77
C SER A 102 -10.98 -4.64 -0.61
N LEU A 103 -10.63 -5.92 -0.67
CA LEU A 103 -10.26 -6.64 -1.88
C LEU A 103 -11.14 -7.87 -2.06
N GLU A 104 -11.82 -7.93 -3.20
CA GLU A 104 -12.59 -9.09 -3.62
C GLU A 104 -11.71 -9.99 -4.50
N LEU A 105 -11.28 -11.15 -3.97
CA LEU A 105 -10.30 -12.00 -4.66
C LEU A 105 -10.90 -13.20 -5.39
N ASN A 106 -12.13 -13.62 -5.07
CA ASN A 106 -12.77 -14.80 -5.64
C ASN A 106 -14.19 -14.55 -6.16
N ASP A 107 -14.27 -14.22 -7.44
CA ASP A 107 -15.40 -14.57 -8.32
C ASP A 107 -14.81 -14.78 -9.74
N CYS A 108 -15.04 -15.94 -10.34
CA CYS A 108 -14.48 -16.27 -11.67
C CYS A 108 -15.20 -15.51 -12.80
N ASN A 109 -16.41 -15.03 -12.52
CA ASN A 109 -17.35 -14.57 -13.53
C ASN A 109 -17.68 -13.07 -13.40
N LYS A 110 -17.01 -12.35 -12.50
CA LYS A 110 -17.22 -10.92 -12.28
C LYS A 110 -15.91 -10.15 -12.29
N GLU A 111 -16.03 -8.86 -12.56
CA GLU A 111 -14.97 -7.89 -12.34
C GLU A 111 -14.55 -7.95 -10.87
N LYS A 112 -13.25 -8.14 -10.62
CA LYS A 112 -12.71 -8.14 -9.27
C LYS A 112 -12.29 -6.74 -8.91
N ILE A 113 -12.86 -6.20 -7.84
CA ILE A 113 -12.67 -4.81 -7.43
C ILE A 113 -11.86 -4.76 -6.13
N ALA A 114 -10.95 -3.78 -6.06
CA ALA A 114 -10.38 -3.33 -4.80
C ALA A 114 -10.97 -1.95 -4.48
N TYR A 115 -11.63 -1.83 -3.34
CA TYR A 115 -12.31 -0.61 -2.93
C TYR A 115 -11.52 0.10 -1.83
N ILE A 116 -11.07 1.33 -2.09
CA ILE A 116 -10.41 2.19 -1.11
C ILE A 116 -11.50 2.83 -0.25
N GLU A 117 -11.55 2.43 1.02
CA GLU A 117 -12.52 2.95 2.00
C GLU A 117 -12.07 4.30 2.54
N SER A 118 -10.78 4.42 2.86
CA SER A 118 -10.22 5.65 3.40
C SER A 118 -8.74 5.76 3.11
N ILE A 119 -8.29 7.00 3.01
CA ILE A 119 -6.88 7.38 3.08
C ILE A 119 -6.78 8.64 3.92
N ASP A 120 -5.95 8.59 4.95
CA ASP A 120 -5.67 9.76 5.79
C ASP A 120 -4.17 10.00 5.91
N THR A 121 -3.81 11.26 6.08
CA THR A 121 -2.44 11.72 6.28
C THR A 121 -2.43 12.76 7.37
N PHE A 122 -1.59 12.53 8.39
CA PHE A 122 -1.45 13.46 9.49
C PHE A 122 -1.03 14.83 8.96
N ARG A 123 -1.81 15.86 9.29
CA ARG A 123 -1.79 17.17 8.60
C ARG A 123 -0.40 17.80 8.52
N GLU A 124 0.38 17.68 9.58
CA GLU A 124 1.72 18.27 9.73
C GLU A 124 2.81 17.47 8.99
N LYS A 125 2.50 16.24 8.60
CA LYS A 125 3.42 15.34 7.92
C LYS A 125 3.00 15.09 6.45
N ARG A 126 2.19 15.96 5.82
CA ARG A 126 1.75 15.82 4.41
C ARG A 126 2.88 16.10 3.40
N LYS A 127 3.90 15.25 3.36
CA LYS A 127 5.06 15.33 2.45
C LYS A 127 5.04 14.24 1.38
N GLY A 128 3.87 14.00 0.79
CA GLY A 128 3.68 12.99 -0.25
C GLY A 128 3.49 11.54 0.25
N HIS A 129 3.45 11.31 1.57
CA HIS A 129 3.26 9.96 2.14
C HIS A 129 1.93 9.31 1.73
N GLY A 130 0.85 10.09 1.57
CA GLY A 130 -0.41 9.58 1.01
C GLY A 130 -0.26 9.06 -0.43
N SER A 131 0.59 9.67 -1.24
CA SER A 131 0.88 9.15 -2.58
C SER A 131 1.79 7.91 -2.52
N GLN A 132 2.71 7.83 -1.56
CA GLN A 132 3.55 6.64 -1.39
C GLN A 132 2.74 5.42 -0.93
N ILE A 133 1.83 5.60 0.03
CA ILE A 133 0.96 4.53 0.50
C ILE A 133 0.01 4.05 -0.60
N LEU A 134 -0.51 4.97 -1.41
CA LEU A 134 -1.35 4.65 -2.56
C LEU A 134 -0.56 3.93 -3.67
N LYS A 135 0.68 4.34 -3.96
CA LYS A 135 1.58 3.61 -4.88
C LYS A 135 1.83 2.19 -4.40
N ARG A 136 2.05 1.99 -3.10
CA ARG A 136 2.22 0.66 -2.52
C ARG A 136 0.95 -0.18 -2.66
N PHE A 137 -0.21 0.41 -2.38
CA PHE A 137 -1.50 -0.26 -2.59
C PHE A 137 -1.70 -0.69 -4.05
N ILE A 138 -1.47 0.22 -5.01
CA ILE A 138 -1.58 -0.08 -6.45
C ILE A 138 -0.63 -1.23 -6.82
N TYR A 139 0.60 -1.24 -6.30
CA TYR A 139 1.54 -2.34 -6.52
C TYR A 139 1.00 -3.67 -5.99
N ILE A 140 0.43 -3.69 -4.78
CA ILE A 140 -0.19 -4.89 -4.20
C ILE A 140 -1.30 -5.38 -5.13
N VAL A 141 -2.25 -4.50 -5.47
CA VAL A 141 -3.39 -4.83 -6.34
C VAL A 141 -2.94 -5.38 -7.70
N LYS A 142 -1.93 -4.76 -8.35
CA LYS A 142 -1.34 -5.24 -9.61
C LYS A 142 -0.84 -6.68 -9.57
N ASN A 143 -0.39 -7.12 -8.40
CA ASN A 143 0.09 -8.49 -8.16
C ASN A 143 -1.02 -9.46 -7.70
N THR A 144 -2.27 -9.01 -7.62
CA THR A 144 -3.44 -9.86 -7.35
C THR A 144 -4.19 -10.22 -8.65
N SER A 145 -5.43 -10.71 -8.53
CA SER A 145 -6.34 -10.90 -9.68
C SER A 145 -7.33 -9.76 -9.87
N VAL A 146 -7.25 -8.69 -9.08
CA VAL A 146 -8.14 -7.52 -9.17
C VAL A 146 -7.97 -6.83 -10.53
N ASN A 147 -9.10 -6.39 -11.09
CA ASN A 147 -9.20 -5.70 -12.36
C ASN A 147 -9.19 -4.19 -12.20
N THR A 148 -9.85 -3.68 -11.17
CA THR A 148 -10.11 -2.25 -10.99
C THR A 148 -9.94 -1.85 -9.53
N ILE A 149 -9.38 -0.67 -9.29
CA ILE A 149 -9.37 0.00 -7.99
C ILE A 149 -10.43 1.10 -8.02
N GLU A 150 -11.26 1.20 -7.00
CA GLU A 150 -12.33 2.20 -6.92
C GLU A 150 -12.43 2.84 -5.53
N GLY A 151 -13.15 3.95 -5.44
CA GLY A 151 -13.56 4.54 -4.17
C GLY A 151 -14.41 5.79 -4.35
N GLU A 152 -14.84 6.36 -3.23
CA GLU A 152 -15.72 7.53 -3.17
C GLU A 152 -15.00 8.80 -2.69
N LEU A 153 -15.42 9.94 -3.23
CA LEU A 153 -14.95 11.25 -2.83
C LEU A 153 -15.89 11.84 -1.78
N PHE A 154 -15.41 11.95 -0.54
CA PHE A 154 -16.16 12.59 0.52
C PHE A 154 -16.09 14.12 0.40
N ASN A 155 -17.24 14.75 0.11
CA ASN A 155 -17.34 16.20 -0.04
C ASN A 155 -16.90 16.99 1.20
N SER A 156 -17.05 16.40 2.39
CA SER A 156 -16.67 16.99 3.69
C SER A 156 -15.20 16.78 4.07
N THR A 157 -14.35 16.31 3.16
CA THR A 157 -12.93 16.06 3.45
C THR A 157 -12.21 17.34 3.93
N PRO A 158 -11.36 17.28 4.98
CA PRO A 158 -10.67 18.46 5.53
C PRO A 158 -9.75 19.19 4.52
N ILE A 159 -9.35 18.53 3.44
CA ILE A 159 -8.52 19.13 2.39
C ILE A 159 -9.34 19.83 1.30
N GLY A 160 -10.67 19.70 1.32
CA GLY A 160 -11.57 20.13 0.26
C GLY A 160 -11.63 19.14 -0.91
N VAL A 161 -12.83 18.95 -1.46
CA VAL A 161 -13.08 17.94 -2.51
C VAL A 161 -12.23 18.14 -3.76
N GLU A 162 -11.98 19.39 -4.18
CA GLU A 162 -11.15 19.67 -5.37
C GLU A 162 -9.68 19.26 -5.19
N ASN A 163 -9.14 19.40 -3.97
CA ASN A 163 -7.79 18.92 -3.67
C ASN A 163 -7.75 17.39 -3.59
N LEU A 164 -8.82 16.76 -3.09
CA LEU A 164 -8.94 15.31 -3.10
C LEU A 164 -9.02 14.74 -4.53
N LYS A 165 -9.78 15.40 -5.43
CA LYS A 165 -9.81 15.05 -6.86
C LYS A 165 -8.42 15.14 -7.48
N LYS A 166 -7.72 16.27 -7.28
CA LYS A 166 -6.33 16.45 -7.75
C LYS A 166 -5.38 15.40 -7.19
N PHE A 167 -5.53 15.04 -5.91
CA PHE A 167 -4.73 13.99 -5.30
C PHE A 167 -4.88 12.65 -6.04
N TYR A 168 -6.12 12.20 -6.30
CA TYR A 168 -6.35 10.95 -7.01
C TYR A 168 -5.90 11.02 -8.48
N ILE A 169 -6.16 12.13 -9.19
CA ILE A 169 -5.69 12.34 -10.57
C ILE A 169 -4.16 12.25 -10.65
N ASN A 170 -3.45 12.92 -9.72
CA ASN A 170 -1.98 12.89 -9.66
C ASN A 170 -1.42 11.50 -9.35
N ASN A 171 -2.25 10.59 -8.81
CA ASN A 171 -1.90 9.20 -8.56
C ASN A 171 -2.41 8.25 -9.65
N GLY A 172 -2.88 8.78 -10.78
CA GLY A 172 -3.25 8.02 -11.97
C GLY A 172 -4.69 7.52 -12.01
N PHE A 173 -5.56 8.01 -11.14
CA PHE A 173 -6.98 7.66 -11.14
C PHE A 173 -7.77 8.55 -12.10
N ASN A 174 -8.78 7.95 -12.73
CA ASN A 174 -9.86 8.68 -13.35
C ASN A 174 -10.83 9.17 -12.27
N VAL A 175 -11.30 10.39 -12.40
CA VAL A 175 -12.21 11.01 -11.43
C VAL A 175 -13.45 11.49 -12.15
N HIS A 176 -14.61 11.01 -11.73
CA HIS A 176 -15.90 11.40 -12.31
C HIS A 176 -16.98 11.52 -11.23
N GLY A 177 -17.63 12.67 -11.17
CA GLY A 177 -18.64 12.97 -10.15
C GLY A 177 -18.08 12.83 -8.74
N GLY A 178 -18.72 11.99 -7.92
CA GLY A 178 -18.32 11.68 -6.54
C GLY A 178 -17.44 10.44 -6.39
N LYS A 179 -16.85 9.92 -7.47
CA LYS A 179 -16.08 8.66 -7.47
C LYS A 179 -14.73 8.80 -8.16
N PHE A 180 -13.83 7.89 -7.82
CA PHE A 180 -12.55 7.71 -8.52
C PHE A 180 -12.31 6.23 -8.84
N SER A 181 -11.62 5.95 -9.95
CA SER A 181 -11.29 4.58 -10.33
C SER A 181 -9.99 4.48 -11.15
N MET A 182 -9.37 3.31 -11.12
CA MET A 182 -8.19 2.96 -11.90
C MET A 182 -8.32 1.53 -12.42
N VAL A 183 -8.29 1.37 -13.74
CA VAL A 183 -8.25 0.05 -14.37
C VAL A 183 -6.82 -0.49 -14.30
N ILE A 184 -6.67 -1.67 -13.71
CA ILE A 184 -5.40 -2.39 -13.52
C ILE A 184 -5.19 -3.43 -14.60
N ARG A 185 -6.25 -4.12 -15.03
CA ARG A 185 -6.24 -5.12 -16.10
C ARG A 185 -7.52 -5.02 -16.91
N GLU A 186 -7.39 -4.88 -18.23
CA GLU A 186 -8.53 -4.97 -19.14
C GLU A 186 -9.15 -6.36 -19.05
N LEU A 187 -10.48 -6.43 -18.88
CA LEU A 187 -11.23 -7.65 -19.08
C LEU A 187 -11.12 -7.99 -20.57
N LYS A 188 -10.51 -9.14 -20.90
CA LYS A 188 -10.57 -9.62 -22.28
C LYS A 188 -12.05 -9.78 -22.65
N PRO A 189 -12.51 -9.21 -23.77
CA PRO A 189 -13.86 -9.45 -24.22
C PRO A 189 -14.06 -10.96 -24.37
N ASN A 190 -15.11 -11.48 -23.76
CA ASN A 190 -15.53 -12.86 -23.96
C ASN A 190 -15.95 -12.98 -25.43
N TYR A 191 -15.03 -13.40 -26.30
CA TYR A 191 -15.41 -13.90 -27.61
C TYR A 191 -16.04 -15.28 -27.40
N ASN A 192 -17.27 -15.30 -26.90
CA ASN A 192 -18.20 -16.35 -27.30
C ASN A 192 -18.51 -16.08 -28.77
N LYS A 193 -17.72 -16.69 -29.66
CA LYS A 193 -18.21 -16.99 -30.99
C LYS A 193 -18.87 -18.35 -30.89
N ASP A 194 -20.15 -18.34 -31.22
CA ASP A 194 -21.03 -19.48 -31.43
C ASP A 194 -20.37 -20.62 -32.24
#